data_AF-A0A350BBN5-F1
#
_entry.id   AF-A0A350BBN5-F1
#
_cell.length_a   1.000
_cell.length_b   1.000
_cell.length_c   1.000
_cell.angle_alpha   90.00
_cell.angle_beta   90.00
_cell.angle_gamma   90.00
#
_symmetry.space_group_name_H-M   'P 1'
#
loop_
_entity.id
_entity.type
_entity.pdbx_description
1 polymer ?
#
loop_
_entity_poly.entity_id
_entity_poly.type
_entity_poly.pdbx_seq_one_letter_code
_entity_poly.pdbx_strand_id
1 'polypeptide(L)'
;MEKRIFKNETSFFGKLETLIRTLWEKSFVRFVVVGGFNTLLGIIVTYILRYSFDVLIGYNPKWDFVFLWFLNLQIDIPGLIMFVALLPVSYTTQAIWAFRTKWSLKRLAIYPLSSIPNFILQQGFIYLFEIVLGVNPYISYALAAILPIPIMFFIIRFLVKPNKKAEPITPLQEEDNE
;
A
#
# COMPACT_ATOMS: atom_id res chain seq x y z
N MET A 1 12.31 -23.37 -3.96
CA MET A 1 12.34 -23.87 -2.56
C MET A 1 13.51 -23.15 -1.87
N GLU A 2 13.22 -22.07 -1.14
CA GLU A 2 14.25 -21.18 -0.59
C GLU A 2 14.92 -21.82 0.65
N LYS A 3 16.25 -22.01 0.60
CA LYS A 3 17.05 -22.68 1.64
C LYS A 3 16.77 -22.05 3.01
N ARG A 4 16.54 -22.88 4.03
CA ARG A 4 16.42 -22.41 5.42
C ARG A 4 17.73 -21.81 5.89
N ILE A 5 17.66 -20.67 6.55
CA ILE A 5 18.83 -19.93 7.03
C ILE A 5 19.32 -20.58 8.33
N PHE A 6 18.40 -20.94 9.23
CA PHE A 6 18.68 -21.66 10.47
C PHE A 6 18.24 -23.12 10.34
N LYS A 7 19.22 -24.03 10.33
CA LYS A 7 18.98 -25.48 10.17
C LYS A 7 18.45 -26.16 11.44
N ASN A 8 18.56 -25.52 12.60
CA ASN A 8 18.13 -26.09 13.87
C ASN A 8 16.74 -25.55 14.29
N GLU A 9 15.70 -26.33 14.04
CA GLU A 9 14.29 -25.99 14.33
C GLU A 9 13.98 -25.82 15.83
N THR A 10 14.79 -26.43 16.71
CA THR A 10 14.56 -26.38 18.17
C THR A 10 15.08 -25.10 18.81
N SER A 11 16.00 -24.40 18.14
CA SER A 11 16.55 -23.11 18.60
C SER A 11 15.52 -21.98 18.48
N PHE A 12 15.62 -20.98 19.36
CA PHE A 12 14.79 -19.77 19.31
C PHE A 12 14.77 -19.14 17.91
N PHE A 13 15.94 -19.02 17.27
CA PHE A 13 16.06 -18.45 15.93
C PHE A 13 15.40 -19.32 14.84
N GLY A 14 15.43 -20.65 14.99
CA GLY A 14 14.73 -21.57 14.07
C GLY A 14 13.21 -21.48 14.20
N LYS A 15 12.70 -21.35 15.43
CA LYS A 15 11.28 -21.09 15.68
C LYS A 15 10.84 -19.73 15.12
N LEU A 16 11.66 -18.70 15.29
CA LEU A 16 11.40 -17.36 14.75
C LEU A 16 11.39 -17.35 13.21
N GLU A 17 12.36 -17.99 12.55
CA GLU A 17 12.37 -18.11 11.08
C GLU A 17 11.10 -18.82 10.59
N THR A 18 10.69 -19.89 11.27
CA THR A 18 9.47 -20.63 10.92
C THR A 18 8.23 -19.75 11.06
N LEU A 19 8.10 -19.01 12.18
CA LEU A 19 7.00 -18.07 12.40
C LEU A 19 6.95 -16.99 11.32
N ILE A 20 8.08 -16.34 11.02
CA ILE A 20 8.17 -15.30 9.98
C ILE A 20 7.74 -15.86 8.63
N ARG A 21 8.21 -17.05 8.24
CA ARG A 21 7.80 -17.72 7.00
C ARG A 21 6.29 -17.98 6.98
N THR A 22 5.73 -18.54 8.05
CA THR A 22 4.30 -18.82 8.14
C THR A 22 3.46 -17.54 8.05
N LEU A 23 3.90 -16.45 8.68
CA LEU A 23 3.24 -15.15 8.57
C LEU A 23 3.37 -14.57 7.17
N TRP A 24 4.54 -14.68 6.54
CA TRP A 24 4.80 -14.16 5.18
C TRP A 24 3.95 -14.86 4.12
N GLU A 25 3.48 -16.08 4.36
CA GLU A 25 2.56 -16.75 3.43
C GLU A 25 1.13 -16.16 3.45
N LYS A 26 0.76 -15.38 4.47
CA LYS A 26 -0.53 -14.69 4.52
C LYS A 26 -0.52 -13.42 3.68
N SER A 27 -1.45 -13.32 2.73
CA SER A 27 -1.60 -12.13 1.87
C SER A 27 -1.83 -10.83 2.66
N PHE A 28 -2.54 -10.91 3.79
CA PHE A 28 -2.71 -9.78 4.71
C PHE A 28 -1.37 -9.26 5.23
N VAL A 29 -0.50 -10.15 5.71
CA VAL A 29 0.80 -9.75 6.28
C VAL A 29 1.67 -9.10 5.21
N ARG A 30 1.74 -9.69 4.00
CA ARG A 30 2.50 -9.07 2.91
C ARG A 30 1.90 -7.73 2.49
N PHE A 31 0.57 -7.61 2.45
CA PHE A 31 -0.10 -6.34 2.17
C PHE A 31 0.27 -5.25 3.19
N VAL A 32 0.27 -5.58 4.48
CA VAL A 32 0.66 -4.65 5.56
C VAL A 32 2.13 -4.26 5.41
N VAL A 33 3.03 -5.22 5.21
CA VAL A 33 4.48 -4.96 5.10
C VAL A 33 4.80 -4.13 3.86
N VAL A 34 4.26 -4.50 2.70
CA VAL A 34 4.46 -3.77 1.44
C VAL A 34 3.80 -2.39 1.49
N GLY A 35 2.61 -2.28 2.07
CA GLY A 35 1.94 -1.00 2.31
C GLY A 35 2.76 -0.08 3.22
N GLY A 36 3.33 -0.62 4.30
CA GLY A 36 4.23 0.09 5.20
C GLY A 36 5.49 0.57 4.47
N PHE A 37 6.13 -0.30 3.69
CA PHE A 37 7.27 0.07 2.85
C PHE A 37 6.93 1.22 1.89
N ASN A 38 5.82 1.12 1.15
CA ASN A 38 5.39 2.15 0.21
C ASN A 38 5.08 3.48 0.92
N THR A 39 4.51 3.43 2.13
CA THR A 39 4.22 4.63 2.93
C THR A 39 5.51 5.31 3.39
N LEU A 40 6.47 4.55 3.93
CA LEU A 40 7.78 5.08 4.33
C LEU A 40 8.53 5.69 3.14
N LEU A 41 8.52 5.00 1.99
CA LEU A 41 9.10 5.52 0.76
C LEU A 41 8.43 6.83 0.34
N GLY A 42 7.10 6.89 0.37
CA GLY A 42 6.34 8.11 0.08
C GLY A 42 6.75 9.27 0.99
N ILE A 43 6.81 9.04 2.31
CA ILE A 43 7.21 10.06 3.29
C ILE A 43 8.62 10.57 3.00
N ILE A 44 9.59 9.66 2.84
CA ILE A 44 11.00 10.02 2.61
C ILE A 44 11.12 10.87 1.33
N VAL A 45 10.53 10.42 0.23
CA VAL A 45 10.69 11.11 -1.05
C VAL A 45 9.90 12.42 -1.09
N THR A 46 8.73 12.52 -0.44
CA THR A 46 8.02 13.79 -0.29
C THR A 46 8.84 14.80 0.48
N TYR A 47 9.50 14.42 1.58
CA TYR A 47 10.38 15.36 2.31
C TYR A 47 11.57 15.81 1.47
N ILE A 48 12.19 14.90 0.71
CA ILE A 48 13.27 15.24 -0.22
C ILE A 48 12.78 16.23 -1.28
N LEU A 49 11.62 15.98 -1.89
CA LEU A 49 11.08 16.86 -2.92
C LEU A 49 10.72 18.23 -2.34
N ARG A 50 10.09 18.27 -1.17
CA ARG A 50 9.72 19.52 -0.48
C ARG A 50 10.94 20.38 -0.18
N TYR A 51 12.00 19.75 0.33
CA TYR A 51 13.29 20.43 0.54
C TYR A 51 13.88 20.93 -0.78
N SER A 52 13.81 20.13 -1.84
CA SER A 52 14.32 20.51 -3.16
C SER A 52 13.54 21.69 -3.75
N PHE A 53 12.22 21.73 -3.56
CA PHE A 53 11.34 22.83 -3.96
C PHE A 53 11.65 24.12 -3.16
N ASP A 54 11.82 24.00 -1.85
CA ASP A 54 12.19 25.14 -1.00
C ASP A 54 13.53 25.76 -1.46
N VAL A 55 14.55 24.92 -1.70
CA VAL A 55 15.89 25.38 -2.10
C VAL A 55 15.96 25.89 -3.54
N LEU A 56 15.33 25.21 -4.51
CA LEU A 56 15.50 25.52 -5.94
C LEU A 56 14.58 26.65 -6.42
N ILE A 57 13.37 26.73 -5.89
CA ILE A 57 12.33 27.65 -6.38
C ILE A 57 11.74 28.56 -5.29
N GLY A 58 12.25 28.49 -4.05
CA GLY A 58 11.76 29.30 -2.94
C GLY A 58 10.30 28.98 -2.60
N TYR A 59 9.95 27.69 -2.66
CA TYR A 59 8.56 27.24 -2.52
C TYR A 59 7.94 27.72 -1.20
N ASN A 60 6.81 28.42 -1.32
CA ASN A 60 6.05 28.87 -0.18
C ASN A 60 4.83 27.95 0.02
N PRO A 61 4.66 27.30 1.19
CA PRO A 61 3.47 26.50 1.48
C PRO A 61 2.14 27.27 1.35
N LYS A 62 2.16 28.61 1.37
CA LYS A 62 0.97 29.43 1.06
C LYS A 62 0.50 29.30 -0.39
N TRP A 63 1.33 28.77 -1.29
CA TRP A 63 0.94 28.44 -2.66
C TRP A 63 0.13 27.14 -2.74
N ASP A 64 0.09 26.36 -1.67
CA ASP A 64 -0.87 25.26 -1.56
C ASP A 64 -2.27 25.85 -1.62
N PHE A 65 -3.05 25.38 -2.57
CA PHE A 65 -4.39 25.90 -2.81
C PHE A 65 -5.43 24.98 -2.18
N VAL A 66 -6.56 25.59 -1.85
CA VAL A 66 -7.71 24.89 -1.28
C VAL A 66 -8.57 24.39 -2.44
N PHE A 67 -8.45 23.11 -2.78
CA PHE A 67 -9.14 22.49 -3.92
C PHE A 67 -10.64 22.26 -3.64
N LEU A 68 -11.02 22.09 -2.37
CA LEU A 68 -12.41 21.94 -1.93
C LEU A 68 -12.59 22.69 -0.61
N TRP A 69 -12.87 24.00 -0.71
CA TRP A 69 -12.94 24.90 0.45
C TRP A 69 -13.94 24.46 1.52
N PHE A 70 -15.10 23.95 1.12
CA PHE A 70 -16.10 23.43 2.07
C PHE A 70 -15.66 22.14 2.79
N LEU A 71 -14.62 21.46 2.32
CA LEU A 71 -14.01 20.30 2.98
C LEU A 71 -12.68 20.65 3.67
N ASN A 72 -12.27 21.92 3.64
CA ASN A 72 -10.98 22.39 4.15
C ASN A 72 -9.77 21.58 3.63
N LEU A 73 -9.86 21.10 2.39
CA LEU A 73 -8.83 20.27 1.76
C LEU A 73 -7.74 21.16 1.15
N GLN A 74 -6.60 21.24 1.85
CA GLN A 74 -5.36 21.85 1.36
C GLN A 74 -4.56 20.81 0.56
N ILE A 75 -4.10 21.19 -0.62
CA ILE A 75 -3.25 20.34 -1.46
C ILE A 75 -1.80 20.77 -1.34
N ASP A 76 -0.97 19.95 -0.68
CA ASP A 76 0.50 20.07 -0.70
C ASP A 76 1.01 19.68 -2.09
N ILE A 77 1.48 20.67 -2.86
CA ILE A 77 1.88 20.46 -4.27
C ILE A 77 3.02 19.42 -4.39
N PRO A 78 4.13 19.51 -3.62
CA PRO A 78 5.18 18.49 -3.66
C PRO A 78 4.65 17.10 -3.31
N GLY A 79 3.81 16.99 -2.28
CA GLY A 79 3.17 15.75 -1.87
C GLY A 79 2.29 15.16 -2.97
N LEU A 80 1.51 15.97 -3.69
CA LEU A 80 0.68 15.52 -4.81
C LEU A 80 1.53 14.99 -5.97
N ILE A 81 2.57 15.73 -6.36
CA ILE A 81 3.50 15.30 -7.42
C ILE A 81 4.10 13.94 -7.06
N MET A 82 4.59 13.80 -5.81
CA MET A 82 5.18 12.54 -5.36
C MET A 82 4.18 11.41 -5.25
N PHE A 83 2.98 11.69 -4.75
CA PHE A 83 1.90 10.71 -4.69
C PHE A 83 1.64 10.12 -6.08
N VAL A 84 1.49 10.97 -7.10
CA VAL A 84 1.27 10.54 -8.48
C VAL A 84 2.48 9.78 -9.03
N ALA A 85 3.69 10.29 -8.82
CA ALA A 85 4.93 9.69 -9.31
C ALA A 85 5.21 8.29 -8.71
N LEU A 86 4.78 8.04 -7.46
CA LEU A 86 4.99 6.77 -6.77
C LEU A 86 3.85 5.76 -6.94
N LEU A 87 2.74 6.11 -7.60
CA LEU A 87 1.67 5.16 -7.92
C LEU A 87 2.18 3.92 -8.68
N PRO A 88 3.05 4.02 -9.70
CA PRO A 88 3.60 2.85 -10.39
C PRO A 88 4.44 1.95 -9.49
N VAL A 89 5.23 2.55 -8.59
CA VAL A 89 6.04 1.80 -7.63
C VAL A 89 5.14 1.06 -6.65
N SER A 90 4.19 1.79 -6.03
CA SER A 90 3.24 1.24 -5.06
C SER A 90 2.40 0.11 -5.66
N TYR A 91 1.89 0.28 -6.88
CA TYR A 91 1.18 -0.77 -7.60
C TYR A 91 2.08 -1.99 -7.87
N THR A 92 3.30 -1.77 -8.34
CA THR A 92 4.22 -2.84 -8.72
C THR A 92 4.60 -3.69 -7.50
N THR A 93 4.96 -3.05 -6.39
CA THR A 93 5.31 -3.74 -5.14
C THR A 93 4.11 -4.50 -4.58
N GLN A 94 2.90 -3.91 -4.61
CA GLN A 94 1.68 -4.59 -4.18
C GLN A 94 1.33 -5.79 -5.08
N ALA A 95 1.40 -5.63 -6.40
CA ALA A 95 1.07 -6.69 -7.35
C ALA A 95 2.02 -7.89 -7.22
N ILE A 96 3.33 -7.63 -7.15
CA ILE A 96 4.37 -8.68 -7.14
C ILE A 96 4.50 -9.32 -5.76
N TRP A 97 4.62 -8.52 -4.69
CA TRP A 97 4.96 -9.03 -3.36
C TRP A 97 3.73 -9.31 -2.50
N ALA A 98 2.78 -8.37 -2.40
CA ALA A 98 1.63 -8.55 -1.51
C ALA A 98 0.65 -9.60 -2.05
N PHE A 99 0.16 -9.39 -3.26
CA PHE A 99 -0.89 -10.22 -3.86
C PHE A 99 -0.34 -11.35 -4.73
N ARG A 100 0.93 -11.29 -5.15
CA ARG A 100 1.56 -12.26 -6.06
C ARG A 100 0.72 -12.49 -7.32
N THR A 101 0.27 -11.40 -7.95
CA THR A 101 -0.59 -11.41 -9.15
C THR A 101 0.15 -10.94 -10.39
N LYS A 102 -0.35 -11.30 -11.58
CA LYS A 102 0.19 -10.79 -12.84
C LYS A 102 0.06 -9.27 -12.92
N TRP A 103 1.17 -8.62 -13.23
CA TRP A 103 1.23 -7.19 -13.50
C TRP A 103 0.44 -6.86 -14.78
N SER A 104 -0.22 -5.71 -14.79
CA SER A 104 -1.07 -5.27 -15.90
C SER A 104 -1.20 -3.74 -15.92
N LEU A 105 -1.05 -3.12 -17.09
CA LEU A 105 -1.27 -1.70 -17.32
C LEU A 105 -2.71 -1.27 -16.98
N LYS A 106 -3.70 -2.09 -17.31
CA LYS A 106 -5.11 -1.81 -17.00
C LYS A 106 -5.32 -1.69 -15.49
N ARG A 107 -4.70 -2.57 -14.71
CA ARG A 107 -4.77 -2.54 -13.25
C ARG A 107 -3.98 -1.37 -12.65
N LEU A 108 -2.83 -1.01 -13.25
CA LEU A 108 -2.08 0.19 -12.85
C LEU A 108 -2.93 1.46 -13.01
N ALA A 109 -3.62 1.63 -14.15
CA ALA A 109 -4.46 2.80 -14.40
C ALA A 109 -5.65 2.93 -13.43
N ILE A 110 -6.18 1.80 -12.95
CA ILE A 110 -7.29 1.76 -11.97
C ILE A 110 -6.78 1.85 -10.53
N TYR A 111 -5.50 1.58 -10.28
CA TYR A 111 -4.91 1.57 -8.94
C TYR A 111 -5.15 2.86 -8.12
N PRO A 112 -5.11 4.08 -8.67
CA PRO A 112 -5.40 5.30 -7.91
C PRO A 112 -6.81 5.31 -7.32
N LEU A 113 -7.77 4.69 -8.01
CA LEU A 113 -9.15 4.57 -7.54
C LEU A 113 -9.23 3.71 -6.26
N SER A 114 -8.31 2.77 -6.09
CA SER A 114 -8.21 1.96 -4.86
C SER A 114 -7.69 2.75 -3.66
N SER A 115 -7.07 3.92 -3.89
CA SER A 115 -6.61 4.82 -2.82
C SER A 115 -7.72 5.68 -2.24
N ILE A 116 -8.84 5.86 -2.96
CA ILE A 116 -9.97 6.70 -2.52
C ILE A 116 -10.60 6.17 -1.23
N PRO A 117 -10.97 4.87 -1.11
CA PRO A 117 -11.50 4.33 0.15
C PRO A 117 -10.51 4.48 1.30
N ASN A 118 -9.20 4.30 1.03
CA ASN A 118 -8.16 4.46 2.04
C ASN A 118 -8.08 5.90 2.54
N PHE A 119 -8.18 6.87 1.64
CA PHE A 119 -8.20 8.29 1.98
C PHE A 119 -9.42 8.64 2.82
N ILE A 120 -10.62 8.20 2.40
CA ILE A 120 -11.87 8.43 3.13
C ILE A 120 -11.78 7.86 4.55
N LEU A 121 -11.29 6.63 4.71
CA LEU A 121 -11.12 6.01 6.02
C LEU A 121 -10.16 6.80 6.89
N GLN A 122 -8.98 7.17 6.36
CA GLN A 122 -8.01 7.97 7.10
C GLN A 122 -8.60 9.31 7.58
N GLN A 123 -9.26 10.06 6.69
CA GLN A 123 -9.90 11.34 7.05
C GLN A 123 -11.03 11.14 8.06
N GLY A 124 -11.83 10.07 7.89
CA GLY A 124 -12.89 9.71 8.83
C GLY A 124 -12.35 9.41 10.24
N PHE A 125 -11.25 8.66 10.35
CA PHE A 125 -10.62 8.39 11.65
C PHE A 125 -9.98 9.64 12.25
N ILE A 126 -9.32 10.50 11.47
CA ILE A 126 -8.79 11.79 11.97
C ILE A 126 -9.93 12.63 12.56
N TYR A 127 -11.02 12.81 11.81
CA TYR A 127 -12.19 13.54 12.27
C TYR A 127 -12.79 12.92 13.55
N LEU A 128 -12.96 11.60 13.58
CA LEU A 128 -13.47 10.90 14.76
C LEU A 128 -12.57 11.12 15.98
N PHE A 129 -11.26 10.97 15.85
CA PHE A 129 -10.35 11.07 16.99
C PHE A 129 -10.13 12.50 17.44
N GLU A 130 -9.84 13.43 16.53
CA GLU A 130 -9.54 14.82 16.90
C GLU A 130 -10.79 15.62 17.28
N ILE A 131 -11.85 15.52 16.47
CA ILE A 131 -13.03 16.38 16.63
C ILE A 131 -14.06 15.76 17.56
N VAL A 132 -14.40 14.48 17.36
CA VAL A 132 -15.46 13.83 18.15
C VAL A 132 -14.97 13.37 19.52
N LEU A 133 -13.75 12.82 19.59
CA LEU A 133 -13.19 12.26 20.83
C LEU A 133 -12.17 13.18 21.52
N GLY A 134 -11.72 14.25 20.89
CA GLY A 134 -10.76 15.20 21.48
C GLY A 134 -9.37 14.61 21.73
N VAL A 135 -9.00 13.57 20.99
CA VAL A 135 -7.68 12.93 21.08
C VAL A 135 -6.62 13.84 20.50
N ASN A 136 -5.43 13.82 21.11
CA ASN A 136 -4.28 14.58 20.64
C ASN A 136 -4.00 14.31 19.15
N PRO A 137 -3.75 15.34 18.32
CA PRO A 137 -3.55 15.19 16.88
C PRO A 137 -2.48 14.18 16.49
N TYR A 138 -1.34 14.15 17.20
CA TYR A 138 -0.26 13.19 16.90
C TYR A 138 -0.71 11.73 17.07
N ILE A 139 -1.51 11.47 18.11
CA ILE A 139 -2.09 10.14 18.36
C ILE A 139 -3.17 9.83 17.33
N SER A 140 -4.03 10.80 17.01
CA SER A 140 -5.08 10.68 15.99
C SER A 140 -4.51 10.33 14.62
N TYR A 141 -3.44 11.01 14.17
CA TYR A 141 -2.75 10.69 12.92
C TYR A 141 -2.15 9.27 12.93
N ALA A 142 -1.52 8.86 14.04
CA ALA A 142 -0.97 7.51 14.17
C ALA A 142 -2.06 6.43 14.09
N LEU A 143 -3.18 6.63 14.80
CA LEU A 143 -4.32 5.70 14.77
C LEU A 143 -4.98 5.66 13.39
N ALA A 144 -5.17 6.83 12.77
CA ALA A 144 -5.73 6.93 11.43
C ALA A 144 -4.85 6.28 10.35
N ALA A 145 -3.53 6.18 10.55
CA ALA A 145 -2.67 5.43 9.64
C ALA A 145 -2.81 3.90 9.79
N ILE A 146 -3.13 3.41 10.99
CA ILE A 146 -3.11 1.97 11.32
C ILE A 146 -4.49 1.33 11.14
N LEU A 147 -5.55 1.96 11.67
CA LEU A 147 -6.89 1.36 11.75
C LEU A 147 -7.59 1.14 10.40
N PRO A 148 -7.36 1.94 9.35
CA PRO A 148 -7.86 1.64 8.02
C PRO A 148 -7.29 0.38 7.40
N ILE A 149 -6.08 -0.05 7.78
CA ILE A 149 -5.35 -1.11 7.07
C ILE A 149 -6.12 -2.45 7.05
N PRO A 150 -6.68 -2.95 8.18
CA PRO A 150 -7.55 -4.12 8.16
C PRO A 150 -8.76 -3.94 7.25
N ILE A 151 -9.44 -2.79 7.32
CA ILE A 151 -10.64 -2.49 6.54
C ILE A 151 -10.30 -2.48 5.04
N MET A 152 -9.21 -1.82 4.66
CA MET A 152 -8.72 -1.75 3.29
C MET A 152 -8.38 -3.12 2.74
N PHE A 153 -7.78 -4.00 3.54
CA PHE A 153 -7.52 -5.38 3.12
C PHE A 153 -8.80 -6.14 2.77
N PHE A 154 -9.88 -5.94 3.53
CA PHE A 154 -11.17 -6.53 3.18
C PHE A 154 -11.75 -5.89 1.93
N ILE A 155 -11.76 -4.55 1.83
CA ILE A 155 -12.29 -3.83 0.66
C ILE A 155 -11.62 -4.31 -0.63
N ILE A 156 -10.30 -4.33 -0.71
CA ILE A 156 -9.59 -4.76 -1.93
C ILE A 156 -9.83 -6.24 -2.23
N ARG A 157 -9.98 -7.08 -1.21
CA ARG A 157 -10.28 -8.51 -1.41
C ARG A 157 -11.69 -8.74 -1.97
N PHE A 158 -12.66 -7.90 -1.60
CA PHE A 158 -14.04 -7.99 -2.11
C PHE A 158 -14.22 -7.25 -3.44
N LEU A 159 -13.58 -6.10 -3.62
CA LEU A 159 -13.67 -5.28 -4.83
C LEU A 159 -12.87 -5.88 -5.99
N VAL A 160 -11.71 -6.50 -5.71
CA VAL A 160 -10.81 -7.09 -6.70
C VAL A 160 -10.95 -8.62 -6.69
N LYS A 161 -12.19 -9.15 -6.72
CA LYS A 161 -12.39 -10.59 -6.91
C LYS A 161 -11.59 -11.04 -8.16
N PRO A 162 -10.66 -12.00 -8.05
CA PRO A 162 -10.01 -12.56 -9.22
C PRO A 162 -11.11 -13.20 -10.08
N ASN A 163 -11.23 -12.72 -11.31
CA ASN A 163 -12.16 -13.27 -12.27
C ASN A 163 -11.83 -14.77 -12.43
N LYS A 164 -12.72 -15.66 -11.98
CA LYS A 164 -12.58 -17.10 -12.20
C LYS A 164 -12.77 -17.34 -13.70
N LYS A 165 -11.66 -17.44 -14.44
CA LYS A 165 -11.51 -18.21 -15.69
C LYS A 165 -10.05 -18.13 -16.15
N ALA A 166 -9.25 -19.07 -15.67
CA ALA A 166 -8.16 -19.62 -16.46
C ALA A 166 -8.44 -21.11 -16.47
N GLU A 167 -8.96 -21.60 -17.59
CA GLU A 167 -9.14 -23.03 -17.83
C GLU A 167 -7.77 -23.72 -17.67
N PRO A 168 -7.75 -24.93 -17.08
CA PRO A 168 -6.52 -25.71 -17.01
C PRO A 168 -6.02 -25.94 -18.44
N ILE A 169 -4.73 -25.67 -18.66
CA ILE A 169 -4.04 -26.05 -19.90
C ILE A 169 -4.06 -27.58 -19.90
N THR A 170 -4.98 -28.18 -20.67
CA THR A 170 -4.93 -29.60 -20.99
C THR A 170 -3.58 -29.85 -21.63
N PRO A 171 -2.74 -30.78 -21.13
CA PRO A 171 -1.56 -31.19 -21.86
C PRO A 171 -1.99 -31.61 -23.27
N LEU A 172 -1.30 -31.10 -24.29
CA LEU A 172 -1.40 -31.64 -25.63
C LEU A 172 -1.14 -33.14 -25.52
N GLN A 173 -2.15 -33.94 -25.85
CA GLN A 173 -1.97 -35.38 -26.02
C GLN A 173 -0.91 -35.53 -27.11
N GLU A 174 0.19 -36.20 -26.77
CA GLU A 174 1.15 -36.69 -27.74
C GLU A 174 0.35 -37.57 -28.71
N GLU A 175 0.22 -37.12 -29.97
CA GLU A 175 -0.16 -38.01 -31.07
C GLU A 175 1.03 -38.96 -31.28
N ASP A 176 0.97 -40.12 -30.61
CA ASP A 176 1.61 -41.34 -31.07
C ASP A 176 1.03 -41.65 -32.47
N ASN A 177 1.77 -41.27 -33.51
CA ASN A 177 1.56 -41.81 -34.85
C ASN A 177 2.52 -42.99 -35.03
N GLU A 178 1.95 -44.19 -35.03
CA GLU A 178 2.50 -45.42 -35.63
C GLU A 178 2.85 -45.22 -37.11
#